data_AF-A0A2D4EL65-F1
#
_entry.id   AF-A0A2D4EL65-F1
#
_cell.length_a   1.000
_cell.length_b   1.000
_cell.length_c   1.000
_cell.angle_alpha   90.00
_cell.angle_beta   90.00
_cell.angle_gamma   90.00
#
_symmetry.space_group_name_H-M   'P 1'
#
loop_
_entity.id
_entity.type
_entity.pdbx_description
1 polymer ?
#
loop_
_entity_poly.entity_id
_entity_poly.type
_entity_poly.pdbx_seq_one_letter_code
_entity_poly.pdbx_strand_id
1 'polypeptide(L)'
;GLQPKCLLCPKKGGAMKPTRSGTKWVHVSCALWIPEVSIGSPEKMEPITKVSHIPSSRWALICSLCNEKIGASIQCSVKNCRTAFHVTCAFDRGLEMKTILTDNDEVKFKSYCPKHSSTKKSGEGNLNELTGQENENGAHDRSLGHLEPYDSLAQNQEEAHRVSIRKQKLQQLEDGFYAFVNASEVAKALQLPED
;
A
#
# COMPACT_ATOMS: atom_id res chain seq x y z
N GLY A 1 8.05 18.89 -25.33
CA GLY A 1 6.78 18.15 -25.14
C GLY A 1 5.92 18.86 -24.12
N LEU A 2 4.58 18.75 -24.23
CA LEU A 2 3.65 19.31 -23.25
C LEU A 2 3.86 18.59 -21.89
N GLN A 3 4.02 19.35 -20.81
CA GLN A 3 4.07 18.82 -19.45
C GLN A 3 2.74 19.12 -18.75
N PRO A 4 1.75 18.22 -18.81
CA PRO A 4 0.47 18.45 -18.17
C PRO A 4 0.65 18.57 -16.64
N LYS A 5 -0.17 19.43 -16.02
CA LYS A 5 -0.24 19.56 -14.55
C LYS A 5 -1.23 18.54 -14.00
N CYS A 6 -0.90 17.95 -12.85
CA CYS A 6 -1.83 17.10 -12.13
C CYS A 6 -2.90 17.95 -11.44
N LEU A 7 -4.17 17.53 -11.50
CA LEU A 7 -5.24 18.22 -10.76
C LEU A 7 -5.15 18.01 -9.23
N LEU A 8 -4.53 16.92 -8.79
CA LEU A 8 -4.63 16.44 -7.41
C LEU A 8 -3.41 16.79 -6.56
N CYS A 9 -2.35 17.34 -7.14
CA CYS A 9 -1.15 17.75 -6.42
C CYS A 9 -0.37 18.84 -7.20
N PRO A 10 0.59 19.54 -6.59
CA PRO A 10 1.34 20.60 -7.27
C PRO A 10 2.44 20.08 -8.22
N LYS A 11 2.74 18.78 -8.21
CA LYS A 11 3.85 18.20 -9.00
C LYS A 11 3.53 18.16 -10.51
N LYS A 12 4.55 18.41 -11.33
CA LYS A 12 4.51 18.30 -12.80
C LYS A 12 5.30 17.07 -13.26
N GLY A 13 5.01 16.58 -14.47
CA GLY A 13 5.69 15.41 -15.05
C GLY A 13 5.26 14.08 -14.41
N GLY A 14 6.02 13.00 -14.62
CA GLY A 14 5.68 11.66 -14.10
C GLY A 14 4.59 10.93 -14.89
N ALA A 15 4.16 9.77 -14.39
CA ALA A 15 3.13 8.94 -15.02
C ALA A 15 1.73 9.57 -14.84
N MET A 16 1.16 10.03 -15.95
CA MET A 16 -0.08 10.81 -15.98
C MET A 16 -1.09 10.14 -16.90
N LYS A 17 -2.37 10.20 -16.52
CA LYS A 17 -3.48 9.74 -17.36
C LYS A 17 -4.56 10.82 -17.45
N PRO A 18 -5.23 10.96 -18.60
CA PRO A 18 -6.27 11.96 -18.77
C PRO A 18 -7.52 11.60 -17.97
N THR A 19 -8.28 12.61 -17.56
CA THR A 19 -9.65 12.43 -17.08
C THR A 19 -10.58 12.09 -18.25
N ARG A 20 -11.81 11.64 -17.99
CA ARG A 20 -12.79 11.32 -19.04
C ARG A 20 -12.99 12.42 -20.11
N SER A 21 -12.83 13.70 -19.75
CA SER A 21 -12.91 14.83 -20.70
C SER A 21 -11.71 15.00 -21.63
N GLY A 22 -10.60 14.28 -21.42
CA GLY A 22 -9.35 14.44 -22.18
C GLY A 22 -8.56 15.73 -21.89
N THR A 23 -9.17 16.71 -21.25
CA THR A 23 -8.59 18.06 -21.05
C THR A 23 -7.79 18.22 -19.77
N LYS A 24 -8.03 17.37 -18.77
CA LYS A 24 -7.33 17.42 -17.48
C LYS A 24 -6.58 16.13 -17.24
N TRP A 25 -5.53 16.21 -16.42
CA TRP A 25 -4.60 15.12 -16.19
C TRP A 25 -4.38 14.90 -14.71
N VAL A 26 -4.16 13.65 -14.34
CA VAL A 26 -3.92 13.25 -12.95
C VAL A 26 -2.81 12.20 -12.93
N HIS A 27 -1.94 12.27 -11.92
CA HIS A 27 -0.96 11.21 -11.69
C HIS A 27 -1.66 9.89 -11.40
N VAL A 28 -1.17 8.80 -11.99
CA VAL A 28 -1.67 7.46 -11.68
C VAL A 28 -1.59 7.18 -10.18
N SER A 29 -0.48 7.58 -9.53
CA SER A 29 -0.31 7.45 -8.08
C SER A 29 -1.35 8.25 -7.29
N CYS A 30 -1.63 9.51 -7.65
CA CYS A 30 -2.68 10.29 -6.99
C CYS A 30 -4.06 9.63 -7.11
N ALA A 31 -4.38 9.06 -8.28
CA ALA A 31 -5.64 8.38 -8.51
C ALA A 31 -5.78 7.08 -7.71
N LEU A 32 -4.69 6.34 -7.50
CA LEU A 32 -4.70 5.10 -6.70
C LEU A 32 -4.87 5.38 -5.20
N TRP A 33 -4.27 6.46 -4.70
CA TRP A 33 -4.18 6.72 -3.27
C TRP A 33 -5.30 7.61 -2.71
N ILE A 34 -6.05 8.31 -3.55
CA ILE A 34 -7.24 9.07 -3.13
C ILE A 34 -8.46 8.15 -3.27
N PRO A 35 -9.09 7.71 -2.15
CA PRO A 35 -10.09 6.63 -2.18
C PRO A 35 -11.31 6.88 -3.06
N GLU A 36 -11.69 8.14 -3.26
CA GLU A 36 -12.86 8.51 -4.04
C GLU A 36 -12.60 8.54 -5.55
N VAL A 37 -11.33 8.51 -5.97
CA VAL A 37 -10.93 8.49 -7.38
C VAL A 37 -10.93 7.03 -7.87
N SER A 38 -11.28 6.83 -9.14
CA SER A 38 -11.24 5.52 -9.76
C SER A 38 -10.59 5.57 -11.13
N ILE A 39 -10.04 4.44 -11.58
CA ILE A 39 -9.49 4.28 -12.91
C ILE A 39 -10.47 3.44 -13.72
N GLY A 40 -10.89 3.92 -14.90
CA GLY A 40 -11.97 3.31 -15.67
C GLY A 40 -11.67 1.89 -16.13
N SER A 41 -10.52 1.69 -16.78
CA SER A 41 -10.00 0.37 -17.16
C SER A 41 -8.72 0.09 -16.37
N PRO A 42 -8.70 -0.91 -15.47
CA PRO A 42 -7.49 -1.33 -14.75
C PRO A 42 -6.37 -1.81 -15.67
N GLU A 43 -6.71 -2.46 -16.78
CA GLU A 43 -5.76 -2.94 -17.79
C GLU A 43 -5.04 -1.79 -18.51
N LYS A 44 -5.81 -0.80 -18.97
CA LYS A 44 -5.26 0.36 -19.71
C LYS A 44 -4.81 1.51 -18.80
N MET A 45 -5.10 1.38 -17.51
CA MET A 45 -4.94 2.42 -16.48
C MET A 45 -5.60 3.75 -16.85
N GLU A 46 -6.72 3.73 -17.57
CA GLU A 46 -7.36 4.96 -18.05
C GLU A 46 -8.86 4.81 -18.34
N PRO A 47 -9.61 5.93 -18.44
CA PRO A 47 -9.24 7.26 -17.96
C PRO A 47 -9.32 7.35 -16.44
N ILE A 48 -8.81 8.45 -15.88
CA ILE A 48 -9.10 8.79 -14.49
C ILE A 48 -10.55 9.27 -14.39
N THR A 49 -11.30 8.71 -13.45
CA THR A 49 -12.74 8.93 -13.25
C THR A 49 -13.03 9.29 -11.80
N LYS A 50 -14.28 9.74 -11.53
CA LYS A 50 -14.77 10.08 -10.19
C LYS A 50 -13.97 11.16 -9.43
N VAL A 51 -13.17 11.97 -10.12
CA VAL A 51 -12.49 13.14 -9.51
C VAL A 51 -13.51 14.11 -8.87
N SER A 52 -14.71 14.23 -9.43
CA SER A 52 -15.81 15.01 -8.86
C SER A 52 -16.42 14.44 -7.58
N HIS A 53 -16.10 13.20 -7.21
CA HIS A 53 -16.59 12.57 -5.97
C HIS A 53 -15.67 12.86 -4.77
N ILE A 54 -14.50 13.47 -5.00
CA ILE A 54 -13.59 13.87 -3.93
C ILE A 54 -14.29 14.94 -3.07
N PRO A 55 -14.51 14.71 -1.76
CA PRO A 55 -15.21 15.65 -0.91
C PRO A 55 -14.41 16.95 -0.74
N SER A 56 -15.12 18.08 -0.62
CA SER A 56 -14.53 19.42 -0.42
C SER A 56 -13.55 19.48 0.75
N SER A 57 -13.74 18.64 1.76
CA SER A 57 -12.83 18.52 2.90
C SER A 57 -11.40 18.18 2.48
N ARG A 58 -11.18 17.29 1.50
CA ARG A 58 -9.83 16.93 1.02
C ARG A 58 -9.15 18.06 0.26
N TRP A 59 -9.92 18.82 -0.51
CA TRP A 59 -9.45 20.02 -1.22
C TRP A 59 -9.13 21.17 -0.26
N ALA A 60 -9.77 21.18 0.92
CA ALA A 60 -9.55 22.19 1.94
C ALA A 60 -8.28 21.95 2.78
N LEU A 61 -7.71 20.74 2.75
CA LEU A 61 -6.52 20.39 3.53
C LEU A 61 -5.25 21.06 2.96
N ILE A 62 -4.40 21.55 3.86
CA ILE A 62 -3.06 22.02 3.54
C ILE A 62 -2.09 20.86 3.70
N CYS A 63 -1.26 20.62 2.69
CA CYS A 63 -0.23 19.58 2.75
C CYS A 63 0.86 20.00 3.74
N SER A 64 1.05 19.24 4.82
CA SER A 64 2.07 19.51 5.85
C SER A 64 3.52 19.38 5.37
N LEU A 65 3.74 18.85 4.17
CA LEU A 65 5.08 18.62 3.62
C LEU A 65 5.54 19.77 2.73
N CYS A 66 4.64 20.37 1.95
CA CYS A 66 4.94 21.49 1.05
C CYS A 66 4.25 22.80 1.44
N ASN A 67 3.36 22.79 2.44
CA ASN A 67 2.58 23.93 2.93
C ASN A 67 1.64 24.57 1.88
N GLU A 68 1.28 23.82 0.84
CA GLU A 68 0.37 24.29 -0.21
C GLU A 68 -1.05 23.73 -0.08
N LYS A 69 -2.05 24.54 -0.44
CA LYS A 69 -3.48 24.17 -0.51
C LYS A 69 -3.92 23.93 -1.96
N ILE A 70 -3.17 23.12 -2.69
CA ILE A 70 -3.39 22.83 -4.12
C ILE A 70 -3.80 21.37 -4.25
N GLY A 71 -4.86 21.05 -4.99
CA GLY A 71 -5.27 19.67 -5.21
C GLY A 71 -5.94 19.03 -3.99
N ALA A 72 -5.88 17.71 -3.89
CA ALA A 72 -6.56 16.94 -2.85
C ALA A 72 -5.54 16.16 -2.00
N SER A 73 -5.57 16.37 -0.68
CA SER A 73 -4.65 15.68 0.22
C SER A 73 -5.24 14.38 0.77
N ILE A 74 -4.35 13.43 1.07
CA ILE A 74 -4.64 12.27 1.90
C ILE A 74 -4.20 12.55 3.34
N GLN A 75 -4.63 11.72 4.29
CA GLN A 75 -4.28 11.85 5.70
C GLN A 75 -3.59 10.58 6.21
N CYS A 76 -2.79 10.75 7.25
CA CYS A 76 -2.16 9.67 7.98
C CYS A 76 -3.19 8.62 8.42
N SER A 77 -2.84 7.34 8.28
CA SER A 77 -3.71 6.20 8.59
C SER A 77 -3.73 5.82 10.08
N VAL A 78 -2.93 6.49 10.93
CA VAL A 78 -2.96 6.30 12.38
C VAL A 78 -4.21 6.98 12.96
N LYS A 79 -4.94 6.25 13.81
CA LYS A 79 -6.14 6.77 14.49
C LYS A 79 -5.82 8.10 15.19
N ASN A 80 -6.75 9.06 15.08
CA ASN A 80 -6.63 10.42 15.63
C ASN A 80 -5.52 11.31 15.03
N CYS A 81 -4.70 10.82 14.10
CA CYS A 81 -3.73 11.66 13.39
C CYS A 81 -4.41 12.39 12.22
N ARG A 82 -4.40 13.73 12.25
CA ARG A 82 -5.00 14.55 11.18
C ARG A 82 -4.00 15.09 10.17
N THR A 83 -2.72 14.71 10.27
CA THR A 83 -1.67 15.19 9.37
C THR A 83 -2.01 14.83 7.94
N ALA A 84 -2.15 15.86 7.10
CA ALA A 84 -2.50 15.75 5.70
C ALA A 84 -1.29 16.02 4.82
N PHE A 85 -1.23 15.36 3.67
CA PHE A 85 -0.17 15.55 2.68
C PHE A 85 -0.63 15.08 1.30
N HIS A 86 0.00 15.63 0.25
CA HIS A 86 -0.17 15.09 -1.10
C HIS A 86 0.49 13.73 -1.21
N VAL A 87 -0.12 12.87 -2.02
CA VAL A 87 0.41 11.55 -2.39
C VAL A 87 1.84 11.67 -2.93
N THR A 88 2.07 12.58 -3.87
CA THR A 88 3.39 12.80 -4.47
C THR A 88 4.40 13.38 -3.47
N CYS A 89 3.98 14.26 -2.56
CA CYS A 89 4.87 14.78 -1.51
C CYS A 89 5.30 13.71 -0.51
N ALA A 90 4.43 12.73 -0.22
CA ALA A 90 4.75 11.59 0.62
C ALA A 90 5.78 10.67 -0.05
N PHE A 91 5.59 10.34 -1.33
CA PHE A 91 6.56 9.57 -2.11
C PHE A 91 7.92 10.26 -2.18
N ASP A 92 7.95 11.56 -2.49
CA ASP A 92 9.19 12.32 -2.65
C ASP A 92 10.00 12.43 -1.34
N ARG A 93 9.33 12.34 -0.18
CA ARG A 93 9.97 12.35 1.15
C ARG A 93 10.17 10.96 1.73
N GLY A 94 9.90 9.91 0.97
CA GLY A 94 10.08 8.52 1.41
C GLY A 94 9.24 8.16 2.63
N LEU A 95 8.03 8.72 2.74
CA LEU A 95 7.12 8.35 3.83
C LEU A 95 6.67 6.90 3.67
N GLU A 96 6.32 6.26 4.79
CA GLU A 96 5.84 4.89 4.77
C GLU A 96 4.46 4.85 4.09
N MET A 97 4.38 4.06 3.01
CA MET A 97 3.20 3.92 2.17
C MET A 97 3.02 2.43 1.85
N LYS A 98 1.99 1.80 2.42
CA LYS A 98 1.70 0.37 2.33
C LYS A 98 0.46 0.09 1.50
N THR A 99 0.57 -0.93 0.66
CA THR A 99 -0.56 -1.57 -0.02
C THR A 99 -0.82 -2.89 0.69
N ILE A 100 -2.02 -3.09 1.20
CA ILE A 100 -2.41 -4.22 2.03
C ILE A 100 -3.52 -4.97 1.30
N LEU A 101 -3.30 -6.25 1.00
CA LEU A 101 -4.35 -7.13 0.52
C LEU A 101 -5.07 -7.74 1.73
N THR A 102 -6.38 -7.55 1.82
CA THR A 102 -7.19 -8.17 2.87
C THR A 102 -7.58 -9.60 2.50
N ASP A 103 -8.10 -10.36 3.45
CA ASP A 103 -8.56 -11.73 3.20
C ASP A 103 -9.66 -11.84 2.13
N ASN A 104 -10.45 -10.78 1.98
CA ASN A 104 -11.51 -10.63 0.98
C ASN A 104 -10.99 -10.14 -0.37
N ASP A 105 -9.68 -10.23 -0.63
CA ASP A 105 -8.99 -9.71 -1.82
C ASP A 105 -9.18 -8.19 -2.07
N GLU A 106 -9.63 -7.45 -1.05
CA GLU A 106 -9.71 -5.98 -1.11
C GLU A 106 -8.32 -5.36 -0.93
N VAL A 107 -7.95 -4.43 -1.80
CA VAL A 107 -6.69 -3.67 -1.71
C VAL A 107 -6.90 -2.39 -0.89
N LYS A 108 -6.18 -2.27 0.23
CA LYS A 108 -6.20 -1.10 1.10
C LYS A 108 -4.86 -0.36 1.06
N PHE A 109 -4.93 0.96 0.91
CA PHE A 109 -3.76 1.82 0.95
C PHE A 109 -3.65 2.48 2.32
N LYS A 110 -2.51 2.32 3.00
CA LYS A 110 -2.18 2.99 4.26
C LYS A 110 -0.97 3.89 4.07
N SER A 111 -1.09 5.13 4.47
CA SER A 111 -0.01 6.13 4.43
C SER A 111 0.26 6.67 5.83
N TYR A 112 1.51 7.00 6.11
CA TYR A 112 1.93 7.47 7.42
C TYR A 112 2.65 8.80 7.30
N CYS A 113 2.35 9.73 8.21
CA CYS A 113 3.05 11.02 8.25
C CYS A 113 4.50 10.84 8.73
N PRO A 114 5.36 11.88 8.68
CA PRO A 114 6.73 11.77 9.18
C PRO A 114 6.86 11.24 10.62
N LYS A 115 5.89 11.58 11.49
CA LYS A 115 5.88 11.13 12.90
C LYS A 115 5.47 9.67 13.09
N HIS A 116 4.79 9.08 12.10
CA HIS A 116 4.26 7.71 12.17
C HIS A 116 4.85 6.80 11.09
N SER A 117 5.75 7.32 10.25
CA SER A 117 6.53 6.52 9.33
C SER A 117 7.65 5.89 10.14
N SER A 118 7.71 4.56 10.13
CA SER A 118 8.78 3.83 10.78
C SER A 118 10.06 4.11 9.99
N THR A 119 10.84 5.10 10.44
CA THR A 119 12.18 5.31 9.90
C THR A 119 12.96 4.07 10.32
N LYS A 120 13.29 3.18 9.38
CA LYS A 120 13.95 1.89 9.67
C LYS A 120 15.10 2.07 10.68
N LYS A 121 14.89 1.67 11.93
CA LYS A 121 15.91 0.97 12.70
C LYS A 121 15.67 -0.52 12.49
N SER A 122 16.14 -1.02 11.36
CA SER A 122 16.37 -2.46 11.23
C SER A 122 17.59 -2.76 12.09
N GLY A 123 17.37 -3.31 13.29
CA GLY A 123 18.41 -3.64 14.25
C GLY A 123 17.90 -4.68 15.25
N GLU A 124 18.22 -5.93 14.93
CA GLU A 124 18.55 -7.03 15.85
C GLU A 124 17.46 -7.52 16.82
N GLY A 125 17.06 -8.77 16.60
CA GLY A 125 16.46 -9.56 17.66
C GLY A 125 17.49 -9.86 18.74
N ASN A 126 17.08 -9.77 20.00
CA ASN A 126 17.63 -10.62 21.04
C ASN A 126 16.56 -10.88 22.11
N LEU A 127 16.47 -12.15 22.49
CA LEU A 127 15.63 -12.68 23.55
C LEU A 127 16.31 -12.48 24.92
N ASN A 128 15.47 -12.38 25.96
CA ASN A 128 15.76 -12.56 27.40
C ASN A 128 16.53 -11.38 28.05
N GLU A 129 16.27 -10.94 29.28
CA GLU A 129 15.87 -11.66 30.50
C GLU A 129 14.96 -10.84 31.43
N LEU A 130 14.15 -11.58 32.18
CA LEU A 130 13.44 -11.18 33.39
C LEU A 130 14.34 -11.41 34.63
N THR A 131 14.50 -10.36 35.45
CA THR A 131 14.69 -10.42 36.91
C THR A 131 14.10 -9.10 37.44
N GLY A 132 13.03 -9.04 38.22
CA GLY A 132 12.72 -9.79 39.43
C GLY A 132 12.84 -8.81 40.60
N GLN A 133 11.72 -8.28 41.08
CA GLN A 133 11.53 -7.83 42.47
C GLN A 133 10.07 -7.50 42.74
N GLU A 134 9.48 -8.36 43.56
CA GLU A 134 8.15 -8.27 44.16
C GLU A 134 8.16 -7.22 45.28
N ASN A 135 7.01 -6.56 45.51
CA ASN A 135 6.48 -6.34 46.86
C ASN A 135 5.01 -5.91 46.81
N GLU A 136 4.23 -6.61 47.62
CA GLU A 136 2.78 -6.72 47.67
C GLU A 136 2.08 -5.61 48.49
N ASN A 137 0.75 -5.48 48.28
CA ASN A 137 -0.36 -5.26 49.25
C ASN A 137 -1.46 -4.36 48.61
N GLY A 138 -2.51 -4.89 47.96
CA GLY A 138 -3.79 -5.38 48.53
C GLY A 138 -4.91 -4.34 48.26
N ALA A 139 -6.18 -4.60 47.90
CA ALA A 139 -7.01 -5.79 47.66
C ALA A 139 -8.34 -5.34 46.96
N HIS A 140 -9.16 -6.31 46.50
CA HIS A 140 -10.54 -6.27 45.93
C HIS A 140 -10.64 -5.99 44.40
N ASP A 141 -11.37 -6.71 43.55
CA ASP A 141 -12.51 -7.65 43.66
C ASP A 141 -12.60 -8.54 42.39
N ARG A 142 -13.43 -9.60 42.47
CA ARG A 142 -13.39 -10.92 41.80
C ARG A 142 -13.82 -10.97 40.31
N SER A 143 -13.17 -11.84 39.52
CA SER A 143 -13.79 -13.07 38.95
C SER A 143 -12.85 -13.87 38.01
N LEU A 144 -12.74 -15.17 38.30
CA LEU A 144 -12.20 -16.26 37.46
C LEU A 144 -12.98 -16.33 36.12
N GLY A 145 -12.48 -16.78 34.98
CA GLY A 145 -11.24 -17.44 34.57
C GLY A 145 -11.56 -18.27 33.31
N HIS A 146 -10.81 -18.11 32.22
CA HIS A 146 -10.68 -19.14 31.18
C HIS A 146 -9.42 -18.86 30.33
N LEU A 147 -8.45 -19.76 30.42
CA LEU A 147 -7.30 -19.86 29.53
C LEU A 147 -7.75 -20.65 28.30
N GLU A 148 -7.51 -20.14 27.09
CA GLU A 148 -7.49 -20.95 25.86
C GLU A 148 -6.34 -20.47 24.95
N PRO A 149 -5.22 -21.20 24.89
CA PRO A 149 -4.10 -20.93 23.97
C PRO A 149 -4.27 -21.45 22.52
N TYR A 150 -5.49 -21.74 22.04
CA TYR A 150 -5.63 -22.64 20.88
C TYR A 150 -5.74 -22.01 19.47
N ASP A 151 -5.93 -20.69 19.33
CA ASP A 151 -6.25 -20.11 18.00
C ASP A 151 -5.06 -19.72 17.10
N SER A 152 -3.83 -19.70 17.64
CA SER A 152 -2.66 -19.21 16.89
C SER A 152 -2.12 -20.23 15.88
N LEU A 153 -2.36 -21.53 16.06
CA LEU A 153 -1.91 -22.57 15.13
C LEU A 153 -2.84 -22.69 13.92
N ALA A 154 -4.15 -22.54 14.10
CA ALA A 154 -5.14 -22.65 13.02
C ALA A 154 -5.00 -21.50 12.00
N GLN A 155 -4.80 -20.26 12.47
CA GLN A 155 -4.55 -19.10 11.60
C GLN A 155 -3.24 -19.25 10.80
N ASN A 156 -2.18 -19.76 11.43
CA ASN A 156 -0.92 -20.08 10.75
C ASN A 156 -1.07 -21.20 9.71
N GLN A 157 -1.94 -22.18 9.96
CA GLN A 157 -2.18 -23.29 9.04
C GLN A 157 -3.00 -22.87 7.81
N GLU A 158 -4.00 -22.00 8.00
CA GLU A 158 -4.79 -21.45 6.91
C GLU A 158 -3.97 -20.50 6.03
N GLU A 159 -3.11 -19.67 6.64
CA GLU A 159 -2.19 -18.81 5.90
C GLU A 159 -1.15 -19.63 5.12
N ALA A 160 -0.56 -20.67 5.74
CA ALA A 160 0.34 -21.60 5.08
C ALA A 160 -0.35 -22.34 3.93
N HIS A 161 -1.61 -22.73 4.10
CA HIS A 161 -2.40 -23.37 3.04
C HIS A 161 -2.64 -22.41 1.87
N ARG A 162 -3.01 -21.15 2.12
CA ARG A 162 -3.19 -20.15 1.06
C ARG A 162 -1.89 -19.85 0.32
N VAL A 163 -0.76 -19.77 1.01
CA VAL A 163 0.57 -19.62 0.41
C VAL A 163 0.92 -20.83 -0.47
N SER A 164 0.64 -22.05 0.01
CA SER A 164 0.85 -23.29 -0.75
C SER A 164 0.04 -23.32 -2.04
N ILE A 165 -1.26 -22.98 -1.98
CA ILE A 165 -2.14 -22.91 -3.16
C ILE A 165 -1.66 -21.88 -4.18
N ARG A 166 -1.22 -20.70 -3.74
CA ARG A 166 -0.65 -19.67 -4.64
C ARG A 166 0.60 -20.18 -5.35
N LYS A 167 1.51 -20.85 -4.62
CA LYS A 167 2.72 -21.46 -5.19
C LYS A 167 2.39 -22.52 -6.23
N GLN A 168 1.41 -23.39 -5.95
CA GLN A 168 0.98 -24.42 -6.89
C GLN A 168 0.36 -23.83 -8.16
N LYS A 169 -0.48 -22.78 -8.04
CA LYS A 169 -1.04 -22.09 -9.21
C LYS A 169 0.04 -21.43 -10.06
N LEU A 170 1.04 -20.81 -9.43
CA LEU A 170 2.15 -20.19 -10.15
C LEU A 170 2.97 -21.24 -10.91
N GLN A 171 3.24 -22.39 -10.29
CA GLN A 171 3.92 -23.50 -10.94
C GLN A 171 3.13 -24.03 -12.14
N GLN A 172 1.81 -24.22 -12.01
CA GLN A 172 0.97 -24.67 -13.14
C GLN A 172 0.99 -23.70 -14.32
N LEU A 173 1.02 -22.39 -14.04
CA LEU A 173 1.14 -21.38 -15.09
C LEU A 173 2.53 -21.41 -15.75
N GLU A 174 3.58 -21.60 -14.97
CA GLU A 174 4.95 -21.74 -15.46
C GLU A 174 5.12 -23.01 -16.32
N ASP A 175 4.63 -24.14 -15.85
CA ASP A 175 4.66 -25.41 -16.58
C ASP A 175 3.84 -25.30 -17.88
N GLY A 176 2.67 -24.64 -17.80
CA GLY A 176 1.85 -24.34 -18.97
C GLY A 176 2.53 -23.42 -19.97
N PHE A 177 3.30 -22.42 -19.51
CA PHE A 177 4.08 -21.55 -20.37
C PHE A 177 5.18 -22.33 -21.10
N TYR A 178 5.96 -23.14 -20.38
CA TYR A 178 7.04 -23.93 -20.97
C TYR A 178 6.57 -25.12 -21.81
N ALA A 179 5.30 -25.52 -21.72
CA ALA A 179 4.71 -26.47 -22.66
C ALA A 179 4.62 -25.90 -24.10
N PHE A 180 4.55 -24.58 -24.25
CA PHE A 180 4.43 -23.91 -25.54
C PHE A 180 5.65 -23.07 -25.92
N VAL A 181 6.56 -22.81 -24.98
CA VAL A 181 7.72 -21.95 -25.16
C VAL A 181 8.97 -22.67 -24.73
N ASN A 182 9.90 -22.90 -25.65
CA ASN A 182 11.23 -23.41 -25.32
C ASN A 182 12.20 -22.24 -25.10
N ALA A 183 12.79 -22.16 -23.90
CA ALA A 183 13.70 -21.07 -23.53
C ALA A 183 14.93 -20.97 -24.46
N SER A 184 15.47 -22.09 -24.93
CA SER A 184 16.62 -22.11 -25.85
C SER A 184 16.24 -21.60 -27.25
N GLU A 185 15.04 -21.93 -27.73
CA GLU A 185 14.54 -21.42 -29.01
C GLU A 185 14.31 -19.90 -28.96
N VAL A 186 13.75 -19.40 -27.86
CA VAL A 186 13.57 -17.95 -27.64
C VAL A 186 14.92 -17.25 -27.54
N ALA A 187 15.88 -17.81 -26.78
CA ALA A 187 17.21 -17.25 -26.64
C ALA A 187 17.93 -17.15 -27.99
N LYS A 188 17.84 -18.20 -28.83
CA LYS A 188 18.37 -18.20 -30.20
C LYS A 188 17.69 -17.16 -31.08
N ALA A 189 16.37 -17.06 -31.04
CA ALA A 189 15.62 -16.06 -31.80
C ALA A 189 16.00 -14.62 -31.41
N LEU A 190 16.36 -14.42 -30.13
CA LEU A 190 16.80 -13.14 -29.58
C LEU A 190 18.32 -12.92 -29.63
N GLN A 191 19.09 -13.87 -30.20
CA GLN A 191 20.56 -13.82 -30.30
C GLN A 191 21.25 -13.60 -28.94
N LEU A 192 20.71 -14.19 -27.87
CA LEU A 192 21.31 -14.15 -26.54
C LEU A 192 22.48 -15.15 -26.44
N PRO A 193 23.53 -14.85 -25.64
CA PRO A 193 24.58 -15.81 -25.36
C PRO A 193 24.00 -17.09 -24.74
N GLU A 194 24.45 -18.26 -25.21
CA GLU A 194 24.18 -19.52 -24.51
C GLU A 194 25.17 -19.61 -23.33
N ASP A 195 24.63 -19.66 -22.10
CA ASP A 195 25.39 -19.94 -20.87
C ASP A 195 25.74 -21.44 -20.74
#